data_AF-A0A7J6XGW6-F1
#
_entry.id   AF-A0A7J6XGW6-F1
#
_cell.length_a   1.000
_cell.length_b   1.000
_cell.length_c   1.000
_cell.angle_alpha   90.00
_cell.angle_beta   90.00
_cell.angle_gamma   90.00
#
_symmetry.space_group_name_H-M   'P 1'
#
loop_
_entity.id
_entity.type
_entity.pdbx_description
1 polymer ?
#
loop_
_entity_poly.entity_id
_entity_poly.type
_entity_poly.pdbx_seq_one_letter_code
_entity_poly.pdbx_strand_id
1 'polypeptide(L)'
;MVFKGKDPNATFTSVADFGTTVPRVILGGAAKNLVVPGWRLGWLLYVDPHGNGPSFLEGLKRVGMLVCGPCTVVQAALGEALLNTPQEHLDQIVAKIEESAMYLYNHIGECVGLSPTMPRGAMYLMSKIDLEKYRDIKTDVEFFEKLLEEENVQVLPGTIFNSPGFTRLTTTRPVEVYREAVERIKAFCQRHAAVWPQRVHSATGVRQHDASRA
;
A
#
# COMPACT_ATOMS: atom_id res chain seq x y z
N MET A 1 -2.35 4.28 12.89
CA MET A 1 -2.59 2.98 12.24
C MET A 1 -1.25 2.40 11.83
N VAL A 2 -0.65 1.64 12.74
CA VAL A 2 0.63 0.94 12.55
C VAL A 2 0.37 -0.52 12.88
N PHE A 3 0.81 -1.41 12.00
CA PHE A 3 0.72 -2.85 12.20
C PHE A 3 1.81 -3.28 13.18
N LYS A 4 1.43 -4.11 14.15
CA LYS A 4 2.37 -4.60 15.16
C LYS A 4 3.19 -5.77 14.61
N GLY A 5 2.58 -6.62 13.80
CA GLY A 5 3.23 -7.71 13.07
C GLY A 5 4.13 -8.52 14.00
N LYS A 6 5.40 -8.67 13.60
CA LYS A 6 6.45 -9.32 14.42
C LYS A 6 7.13 -8.39 15.42
N ASP A 7 6.86 -7.09 15.37
CA ASP A 7 7.45 -6.07 16.24
C ASP A 7 6.37 -5.44 17.14
N PRO A 8 6.13 -5.98 18.34
CA PRO A 8 5.14 -5.44 19.26
C PRO A 8 5.44 -3.98 19.66
N ASN A 9 6.68 -3.53 19.51
CA ASN A 9 7.13 -2.18 19.82
C ASN A 9 6.99 -1.21 18.64
N ALA A 10 6.48 -1.64 17.48
CA ALA A 10 6.26 -0.74 16.36
C ALA A 10 5.31 0.40 16.76
N THR A 11 5.77 1.65 16.66
CA THR A 11 5.00 2.85 17.03
C THR A 11 4.83 3.79 15.84
N PHE A 12 3.80 4.62 15.89
CA PHE A 12 3.67 5.77 15.01
C PHE A 12 4.47 6.94 15.59
N THR A 13 5.47 7.41 14.86
CA THR A 13 6.25 8.60 15.24
C THR A 13 5.68 9.83 14.53
N SER A 14 4.98 10.68 15.28
CA SER A 14 4.51 11.95 14.76
C SER A 14 5.68 12.91 14.57
N VAL A 15 5.67 13.69 13.49
CA VAL A 15 6.66 14.77 13.33
C VAL A 15 6.54 15.84 14.42
N ALA A 16 5.45 15.87 15.20
CA ALA A 16 5.30 16.77 16.35
C ALA A 16 6.26 16.44 17.50
N ASP A 17 6.72 15.19 17.62
CA ASP A 17 7.44 14.66 18.79
C ASP A 17 8.95 14.95 18.77
N PHE A 18 9.37 15.91 17.95
CA PHE A 18 10.77 16.30 17.81
C PHE A 18 11.01 17.73 18.30
N GLY A 19 12.05 17.89 19.13
CA GLY A 19 12.61 19.19 19.48
C GLY A 19 13.34 19.80 18.28
N THR A 20 12.68 20.72 17.57
CA THR A 20 13.21 21.34 16.35
C THR A 20 12.66 22.75 16.18
N THR A 21 13.44 23.58 15.48
CA THR A 21 13.07 24.94 15.08
C THR A 21 12.24 25.00 13.80
N VAL A 22 12.01 23.86 13.13
CA VAL A 22 11.25 23.79 11.89
C VAL A 22 9.75 24.03 12.15
N PRO A 23 9.11 25.01 11.48
CA PRO A 23 7.66 25.15 11.52
C PRO A 23 7.00 23.98 10.78
N ARG A 24 6.09 23.27 11.44
CA ARG A 24 5.43 22.05 10.91
C ARG A 24 3.94 22.28 10.78
N VAL A 25 3.36 21.82 9.67
CA VAL A 25 1.90 21.72 9.48
C VAL A 25 1.55 20.24 9.33
N ILE A 26 0.75 19.73 10.25
CA ILE A 26 0.39 18.32 10.33
C ILE A 26 -1.09 18.17 9.98
N LEU A 27 -1.38 17.40 8.93
CA LEU A 27 -2.74 17.05 8.56
C LEU A 27 -3.21 15.84 9.39
N GLY A 28 -4.35 16.00 10.06
CA GLY A 28 -5.07 14.92 10.73
C GLY A 28 -6.54 14.87 10.32
N GLY A 29 -7.25 13.82 10.72
CA GLY A 29 -8.67 13.69 10.44
C GLY A 29 -9.27 12.36 10.88
N ALA A 30 -10.60 12.30 10.93
CA ALA A 30 -11.39 11.13 11.32
C ALA A 30 -11.63 10.14 10.17
N ALA A 31 -11.28 10.51 8.94
CA ALA A 31 -11.68 9.78 7.73
C ALA A 31 -11.19 8.33 7.66
N LYS A 32 -10.11 7.99 8.37
CA LYS A 32 -9.42 6.69 8.23
C LYS A 32 -9.43 5.89 9.52
N ASN A 33 -9.02 6.48 10.64
CA ASN A 33 -9.00 5.81 11.95
C ASN A 33 -10.42 5.53 12.48
N LEU A 34 -11.37 6.44 12.25
CA LEU A 34 -12.78 6.29 12.64
C LEU A 34 -13.68 5.85 11.48
N VAL A 35 -13.09 5.46 10.34
CA VAL A 35 -13.80 4.89 9.16
C VAL A 35 -15.02 5.69 8.64
N VAL A 36 -15.01 7.03 8.80
CA VAL A 36 -16.08 7.94 8.34
C VAL A 36 -15.60 8.94 7.27
N PRO A 37 -15.03 8.49 6.13
CA PRO A 37 -14.44 9.39 5.13
C PRO A 37 -15.45 10.35 4.48
N GLY A 38 -16.72 9.96 4.43
CA GLY A 38 -17.81 10.76 3.88
C GLY A 38 -18.21 11.96 4.72
N TRP A 39 -17.83 12.02 6.01
CA TRP A 39 -18.18 13.13 6.90
C TRP A 39 -17.35 14.40 6.68
N ARG A 40 -16.29 14.31 5.86
CA ARG A 40 -15.47 15.44 5.41
C ARG A 40 -14.87 16.26 6.56
N LEU A 41 -14.41 15.57 7.61
CA LEU A 41 -13.78 16.21 8.78
C LEU A 41 -12.28 15.91 8.86
N GLY A 42 -11.49 16.98 8.88
CA GLY A 42 -10.04 16.96 9.09
C GLY A 42 -9.56 18.28 9.70
N TRP A 43 -8.31 18.32 10.13
CA TRP A 43 -7.71 19.48 10.78
C TRP A 43 -6.24 19.65 10.38
N LEU A 44 -5.75 20.89 10.53
CA LEU A 44 -4.35 21.24 10.42
C LEU A 44 -3.83 21.60 11.81
N LEU A 45 -2.85 20.85 12.29
CA LEU A 45 -2.11 21.14 13.52
C LEU A 45 -0.80 21.83 13.15
N TYR A 46 -0.70 23.12 13.49
CA TYR A 46 0.54 23.89 13.32
C TYR A 46 1.41 23.78 14.58
N VAL A 47 2.66 23.37 14.42
CA VAL A 47 3.64 23.20 15.52
C VAL A 47 4.88 24.02 15.20
N ASP A 48 5.03 25.15 15.89
CA ASP A 48 6.18 26.07 15.76
C ASP A 48 6.46 26.76 17.11
N PRO A 49 7.15 26.07 18.04
CA PRO A 49 7.44 26.61 19.36
C PRO A 49 8.36 27.85 19.33
N HIS A 50 9.12 28.02 18.24
CA HIS A 50 10.11 29.07 18.08
C HIS A 50 9.60 30.28 17.29
N GLY A 51 8.38 30.22 16.75
CA GLY A 51 7.79 31.32 15.99
C GLY A 51 8.53 31.65 14.70
N ASN A 52 9.15 30.67 14.04
CA ASN A 52 9.92 30.87 12.82
C ASN A 52 9.04 31.00 11.56
N GLY A 53 7.78 30.56 11.60
CA GLY A 53 6.87 30.57 10.46
C GLY A 53 5.44 31.07 10.71
N PRO A 54 5.20 32.09 11.57
CA PRO A 54 3.84 32.44 12.03
C PRO A 54 2.90 32.82 10.89
N SER A 55 3.44 33.41 9.81
CA SER A 55 2.68 33.75 8.60
C SER A 55 2.06 32.53 7.91
N PHE A 56 2.59 31.32 8.12
CA PHE A 56 2.00 30.09 7.59
C PHE A 56 0.61 29.87 8.21
N LEU A 57 0.51 29.86 9.54
CA LEU A 57 -0.76 29.69 10.23
C LEU A 57 -1.77 30.77 9.83
N GLU A 58 -1.31 32.01 9.70
CA GLU A 58 -2.17 33.11 9.25
C GLU A 58 -2.67 32.90 7.81
N GLY A 59 -1.80 32.43 6.91
CA GLY A 59 -2.20 32.04 5.56
C GLY A 59 -3.24 30.92 5.55
N LEU A 60 -3.11 29.91 6.41
CA LEU A 60 -4.08 28.82 6.53
C LEU A 60 -5.46 29.33 6.97
N LYS A 61 -5.51 30.23 7.96
CA LYS A 61 -6.77 30.87 8.39
C LYS A 61 -7.43 31.63 7.23
N ARG A 62 -6.64 32.38 6.46
CA ARG A 62 -7.13 33.14 5.30
C ARG A 62 -7.70 32.26 4.22
N VAL A 63 -7.00 31.18 3.85
CA VAL A 63 -7.50 30.21 2.86
C VAL A 63 -8.76 29.52 3.36
N GLY A 64 -8.86 29.23 4.66
CA GLY A 64 -10.05 28.64 5.27
C GLY A 64 -11.33 29.46 5.10
N MET A 65 -11.23 30.77 4.93
CA MET A 65 -12.38 31.66 4.70
C MET A 65 -13.04 31.47 3.33
N LEU A 66 -12.37 30.84 2.36
CA LEU A 66 -12.94 30.62 1.02
C LEU A 66 -14.02 29.52 1.01
N VAL A 67 -13.91 28.53 1.90
CA VAL A 67 -14.81 27.36 1.96
C VAL A 67 -15.66 27.34 3.24
N CYS A 68 -15.30 28.17 4.23
CA CYS A 68 -16.07 28.36 5.48
C CYS A 68 -16.18 27.12 6.39
N GLY A 69 -15.18 26.23 6.35
CA GLY A 69 -15.04 25.11 7.29
C GLY A 69 -15.95 23.89 7.00
N PRO A 70 -15.89 22.85 7.86
CA PRO A 70 -16.63 21.61 7.68
C PRO A 70 -18.04 21.64 8.31
N CYS A 71 -18.80 20.57 8.11
CA CYS A 71 -20.16 20.42 8.67
C CYS A 71 -20.21 20.59 10.21
N THR A 72 -21.06 21.50 10.72
CA THR A 72 -21.08 21.91 12.13
C THR A 72 -21.53 20.82 13.10
N VAL A 73 -22.53 20.00 12.72
CA VAL A 73 -22.98 18.89 13.57
C VAL A 73 -21.89 17.82 13.75
N VAL A 74 -21.08 17.61 12.71
CA VAL A 74 -19.93 16.69 12.74
C VAL A 74 -18.82 17.27 13.63
N GLN A 75 -18.59 18.58 13.61
CA GLN A 75 -17.66 19.24 14.53
C GLN A 75 -18.09 19.09 15.99
N ALA A 76 -19.39 19.21 16.29
CA ALA A 76 -19.93 19.05 17.64
C ALA A 76 -19.68 17.63 18.21
N ALA A 77 -19.68 16.61 17.36
CA ALA A 77 -19.40 15.23 17.76
C ALA A 77 -17.90 14.91 17.90
N LEU A 78 -16.99 15.79 17.48
CA LEU A 78 -15.56 15.47 17.40
C LEU A 78 -14.92 15.24 18.77
N GLY A 79 -15.30 16.02 19.79
CA GLY A 79 -14.78 15.85 21.15
C GLY A 79 -15.08 14.45 21.70
N GLU A 80 -16.34 14.03 21.58
CA GLU A 80 -16.80 12.69 21.96
C GLU A 80 -16.05 11.61 21.16
N ALA A 81 -15.97 11.79 19.83
CA ALA A 81 -15.34 10.81 18.94
C ALA A 81 -13.84 10.62 19.22
N LEU A 82 -13.11 11.67 19.63
CA LEU A 82 -11.67 11.58 19.89
C LEU A 82 -11.35 11.14 21.32
N LEU A 83 -12.12 11.60 22.32
CA LEU A 83 -11.78 11.42 23.72
C LEU A 83 -12.51 10.23 24.37
N ASN A 84 -13.70 9.88 23.89
CA ASN A 84 -14.55 8.86 24.48
C ASN A 84 -14.68 7.58 23.64
N THR A 85 -14.10 7.54 22.43
CA THR A 85 -13.93 6.28 21.70
C THR A 85 -12.85 5.44 22.42
N PRO A 86 -13.17 4.22 22.90
CA PRO A 86 -12.19 3.36 23.54
C PRO A 86 -11.04 3.01 22.59
N GLN A 87 -9.81 2.97 23.11
CA GLN A 87 -8.62 2.64 22.30
C GLN A 87 -8.75 1.27 21.63
N GLU A 88 -9.42 0.32 22.29
CA GLU A 88 -9.69 -1.02 21.80
C GLU A 88 -10.49 -1.00 20.49
N HIS A 89 -11.38 -0.03 20.29
CA HIS A 89 -12.12 0.11 19.04
C HIS A 89 -11.19 0.40 17.87
N LEU A 90 -10.27 1.36 18.06
CA LEU A 90 -9.28 1.71 17.05
C LEU A 90 -8.32 0.54 16.79
N ASP A 91 -7.87 -0.12 17.85
CA ASP A 91 -6.95 -1.26 17.75
C ASP A 91 -7.58 -2.45 17.01
N GLN A 92 -8.86 -2.73 17.24
CA GLN A 92 -9.61 -3.76 16.51
C GLN A 92 -9.74 -3.45 15.01
N ILE A 93 -9.93 -2.18 14.64
CA ILE A 93 -9.92 -1.77 13.23
C ILE A 93 -8.54 -2.06 12.62
N VAL A 94 -7.47 -1.67 13.31
CA VAL A 94 -6.10 -1.92 12.84
C VAL A 94 -5.83 -3.42 12.72
N ALA A 95 -6.22 -4.23 13.72
CA ALA A 95 -6.01 -5.68 13.72
C ALA A 95 -6.70 -6.38 12.55
N LYS A 96 -7.93 -6.00 12.20
CA LYS A 96 -8.64 -6.54 11.03
C LYS A 96 -7.95 -6.18 9.71
N ILE A 97 -7.47 -4.95 9.58
CA ILE A 97 -6.74 -4.52 8.39
C ILE A 97 -5.39 -5.24 8.32
N GLU A 98 -4.72 -5.43 9.44
CA GLU A 98 -3.46 -6.15 9.55
C GLU A 98 -3.61 -7.62 9.13
N GLU A 99 -4.64 -8.31 9.61
CA GLU A 99 -4.96 -9.68 9.21
C GLU A 99 -5.06 -9.81 7.68
N SER A 100 -5.89 -8.97 7.07
CA SER A 100 -6.06 -8.92 5.62
C SER A 100 -4.79 -8.51 4.88
N ALA A 101 -4.01 -7.55 5.41
CA ALA A 101 -2.76 -7.10 4.82
C ALA A 101 -1.70 -8.20 4.82
N MET A 102 -1.57 -8.94 5.93
CA MET A 102 -0.63 -10.04 6.06
C MET A 102 -1.04 -11.23 5.19
N TYR A 103 -2.34 -11.53 5.11
CA TYR A 103 -2.86 -12.52 4.17
C TYR A 103 -2.47 -12.14 2.73
N LEU A 104 -2.79 -10.91 2.32
CA LEU A 104 -2.51 -10.45 0.95
C LEU A 104 -1.00 -10.44 0.65
N TYR A 105 -0.17 -9.98 1.59
CA TYR A 105 1.30 -9.97 1.45
C TYR A 105 1.85 -11.37 1.20
N ASN A 106 1.43 -12.36 1.98
CA ASN A 106 1.93 -13.73 1.87
C ASN A 106 1.54 -14.38 0.53
N HIS A 107 0.29 -14.18 0.07
CA HIS A 107 -0.22 -14.89 -1.11
C HIS A 107 0.07 -14.16 -2.43
N ILE A 108 0.17 -12.82 -2.45
CA ILE A 108 0.58 -12.08 -3.66
C ILE A 108 2.01 -12.43 -4.08
N GLY A 109 2.90 -12.70 -3.11
CA GLY A 109 4.27 -13.13 -3.40
C GLY A 109 4.36 -14.49 -4.10
N GLU A 110 3.29 -15.30 -4.08
CA GLU A 110 3.22 -16.56 -4.82
C GLU A 110 2.86 -16.38 -6.30
N CYS A 111 2.35 -15.21 -6.69
CA CYS A 111 2.01 -14.90 -8.06
C CYS A 111 3.29 -14.62 -8.85
N VAL A 112 3.45 -15.29 -10.00
CA VAL A 112 4.62 -15.13 -10.87
C VAL A 112 4.79 -13.65 -11.23
N GLY A 113 5.93 -13.06 -10.88
CA GLY A 113 6.25 -11.67 -11.23
C GLY A 113 5.66 -10.59 -10.35
N LEU A 114 5.08 -10.94 -9.20
CA LEU A 114 4.70 -9.97 -8.17
C LEU A 114 5.62 -10.08 -6.96
N SER A 115 6.18 -8.95 -6.55
CA SER A 115 7.04 -8.83 -5.37
C SER A 115 6.47 -7.79 -4.41
N PRO A 116 5.65 -8.19 -3.42
CA PRO A 116 5.01 -7.27 -2.49
C PRO A 116 6.00 -6.67 -1.50
N THR A 117 5.86 -5.39 -1.19
CA THR A 117 6.57 -4.75 -0.07
C THR A 117 5.78 -4.95 1.22
N MET A 118 6.48 -5.23 2.32
CA MET A 118 5.84 -5.51 3.62
C MET A 118 5.05 -4.28 4.11
N PRO A 119 3.71 -4.33 4.21
CA PRO A 119 2.96 -3.20 4.71
C PRO A 119 3.15 -3.08 6.24
N ARG A 120 3.35 -1.86 6.72
CA ARG A 120 3.56 -1.56 8.15
C ARG A 120 2.40 -0.79 8.79
N GLY A 121 1.34 -0.53 8.04
CA GLY A 121 0.20 0.26 8.48
C GLY A 121 -0.59 0.79 7.29
N ALA A 122 -1.39 1.83 7.54
CA ALA A 122 -2.33 2.39 6.58
C ALA A 122 -3.31 1.32 6.03
N MET A 123 -3.81 1.53 4.81
CA MET A 123 -4.88 0.73 4.19
C MET A 123 -4.47 0.15 2.82
N TYR A 124 -3.16 0.07 2.54
CA TYR A 124 -2.63 -0.27 1.23
C TYR A 124 -1.43 -1.21 1.30
N LEU A 125 -1.27 -2.00 0.23
CA LEU A 125 -0.08 -2.78 -0.07
C LEU A 125 0.43 -2.37 -1.45
N MET A 126 1.73 -2.13 -1.56
CA MET A 126 2.39 -1.90 -2.86
C MET A 126 3.11 -3.17 -3.26
N SER A 127 2.92 -3.59 -4.51
CA SER A 127 3.66 -4.71 -5.09
C SER A 127 4.42 -4.26 -6.32
N LYS A 128 5.70 -4.59 -6.39
CA LYS A 128 6.48 -4.47 -7.62
C LYS A 128 6.00 -5.52 -8.61
N ILE A 129 5.95 -5.14 -9.88
CA ILE A 129 5.66 -6.01 -11.02
C ILE A 129 6.98 -6.22 -11.75
N ASP A 130 7.50 -7.45 -11.75
CA ASP A 130 8.68 -7.82 -12.54
C ASP A 130 8.23 -8.04 -14.00
N LEU A 131 8.06 -6.94 -14.74
CA LEU A 131 7.51 -6.93 -16.11
C LEU A 131 8.21 -7.90 -17.08
N GLU A 132 9.53 -8.08 -16.90
CA GLU A 132 10.36 -9.03 -17.68
C GLU A 132 9.90 -10.50 -17.58
N LYS A 133 9.07 -10.84 -16.58
CA LYS A 133 8.53 -12.20 -16.42
C LYS A 133 7.25 -12.43 -17.24
N TYR A 134 6.72 -11.41 -17.91
CA TYR A 134 5.53 -11.53 -18.74
C TYR A 134 5.87 -11.31 -20.22
N ARG A 135 5.22 -12.06 -21.11
CA ARG A 135 5.52 -11.99 -22.55
C ARG A 135 4.83 -10.81 -23.26
N ASP A 136 3.68 -10.39 -22.76
CA ASP A 136 2.76 -9.46 -23.43
C ASP A 136 2.26 -8.34 -22.50
N ILE A 137 2.90 -8.16 -21.35
CA ILE A 137 2.62 -7.08 -20.40
C ILE A 137 3.90 -6.25 -20.22
N LYS A 138 3.91 -5.03 -20.75
CA LYS A 138 5.10 -4.18 -20.81
C LYS A 138 5.08 -3.03 -19.81
N THR A 139 3.92 -2.71 -19.24
CA THR A 139 3.77 -1.62 -18.26
C THR A 139 2.82 -2.03 -17.12
N ASP A 140 2.88 -1.33 -15.99
CA ASP A 140 1.91 -1.51 -14.91
C ASP A 140 0.48 -1.09 -15.30
N VAL A 141 0.35 -0.18 -16.27
CA VAL A 141 -0.96 0.21 -16.84
C VAL A 141 -1.54 -0.93 -17.66
N GLU A 142 -0.75 -1.54 -18.55
CA GLU A 142 -1.18 -2.73 -19.32
C GLU A 142 -1.51 -3.92 -18.40
N PHE A 143 -0.73 -4.12 -17.32
CA PHE A 143 -1.03 -5.14 -16.32
C PHE A 143 -2.41 -4.92 -15.69
N PHE A 144 -2.70 -3.67 -15.31
CA PHE A 144 -3.99 -3.28 -14.75
C PHE A 144 -5.14 -3.52 -15.73
N GLU A 145 -4.99 -3.08 -16.99
CA GLU A 145 -6.03 -3.18 -18.02
C GLU A 145 -6.37 -4.64 -18.32
N LYS A 146 -5.35 -5.48 -18.58
CA LYS A 146 -5.52 -6.90 -18.89
C LYS A 146 -6.07 -7.70 -17.71
N LEU A 147 -5.59 -7.44 -16.49
CA LEU A 147 -6.11 -8.12 -15.29
C LEU A 147 -7.60 -7.80 -15.08
N LEU A 148 -8.00 -6.54 -15.30
CA LEU A 148 -9.40 -6.15 -15.22
C LEU A 148 -10.23 -6.79 -16.34
N GLU A 149 -9.75 -6.78 -17.57
CA GLU A 149 -10.45 -7.34 -18.72
C GLU A 149 -10.67 -8.85 -18.60
N GLU A 150 -9.63 -9.59 -18.18
CA GLU A 150 -9.66 -11.06 -18.21
C GLU A 150 -10.23 -11.68 -16.93
N GLU A 151 -9.99 -11.06 -15.77
CA GLU A 151 -10.37 -11.64 -14.47
C GLU A 151 -11.40 -10.80 -13.69
N ASN A 152 -11.75 -9.62 -14.21
CA ASN A 152 -12.58 -8.63 -13.53
C ASN A 152 -12.06 -8.26 -12.13
N VAL A 153 -10.73 -8.20 -11.99
CA VAL A 153 -10.04 -7.79 -10.76
C VAL A 153 -9.43 -6.42 -10.97
N GLN A 154 -9.99 -5.41 -10.31
CA GLN A 154 -9.52 -4.04 -10.44
C GLN A 154 -8.46 -3.70 -9.39
N VAL A 155 -7.24 -3.45 -9.85
CA VAL A 155 -6.14 -2.86 -9.05
C VAL A 155 -5.88 -1.42 -9.49
N LEU A 156 -4.86 -0.77 -8.93
CA LEU A 156 -4.41 0.53 -9.45
C LEU A 156 -2.97 0.45 -9.96
N PRO A 157 -2.68 0.96 -11.17
CA PRO A 157 -1.32 1.04 -11.68
C PRO A 157 -0.50 2.06 -10.87
N GLY A 158 0.75 1.71 -10.57
CA GLY A 158 1.68 2.51 -9.80
C GLY A 158 2.03 3.83 -10.47
N THR A 159 1.88 3.91 -11.79
CA THR A 159 1.99 5.15 -12.58
C THR A 159 1.12 6.29 -12.03
N ILE A 160 -0.08 6.02 -11.52
CA ILE A 160 -0.95 7.03 -10.88
C ILE A 160 -0.28 7.67 -9.65
N PHE A 161 0.66 6.97 -9.02
CA PHE A 161 1.39 7.38 -7.82
C PHE A 161 2.84 7.76 -8.11
N ASN A 162 3.21 8.04 -9.38
CA ASN A 162 4.59 8.27 -9.81
C ASN A 162 5.53 7.12 -9.41
N SER A 163 5.04 5.87 -9.43
CA SER A 163 5.81 4.65 -9.15
C SER A 163 5.61 3.62 -10.27
N PRO A 164 6.10 3.86 -11.50
CA PRO A 164 5.96 2.91 -12.61
C PRO A 164 6.53 1.53 -12.26
N GLY A 165 5.92 0.47 -12.79
CA GLY A 165 6.30 -0.92 -12.48
C GLY A 165 5.84 -1.41 -11.09
N PHE A 166 4.98 -0.66 -10.40
CA PHE A 166 4.29 -1.11 -9.20
C PHE A 166 2.77 -1.17 -9.42
N THR A 167 2.07 -1.85 -8.52
CA THR A 167 0.62 -1.77 -8.38
C THR A 167 0.24 -1.56 -6.91
N ARG A 168 -0.85 -0.81 -6.69
CA ARG A 168 -1.43 -0.57 -5.36
C ARG A 168 -2.67 -1.42 -5.16
N LEU A 169 -2.67 -2.21 -4.10
CA LEU A 169 -3.82 -2.96 -3.61
C LEU A 169 -4.32 -2.35 -2.31
N THR A 170 -5.62 -2.46 -2.03
CA THR A 170 -6.19 -2.09 -0.72
C THR A 170 -6.10 -3.28 0.23
N THR A 171 -6.05 -3.05 1.54
CA THR A 171 -5.94 -4.11 2.57
C THR A 171 -7.11 -4.12 3.56
N THR A 172 -8.20 -3.41 3.26
CA THR A 172 -9.32 -3.19 4.19
C THR A 172 -10.52 -4.10 3.95
N ARG A 173 -10.50 -4.94 2.91
CA ARG A 173 -11.60 -5.87 2.62
C ARG A 173 -11.49 -7.14 3.49
N PRO A 174 -12.56 -7.93 3.63
CA PRO A 174 -12.48 -9.23 4.29
C PRO A 174 -11.50 -10.18 3.57
N VAL A 175 -10.89 -11.10 4.32
CA VAL A 175 -9.89 -12.06 3.81
C VAL A 175 -10.45 -12.91 2.67
N GLU A 176 -11.74 -13.25 2.72
CA GLU A 176 -12.42 -14.07 1.71
C GLU A 176 -12.40 -13.40 0.33
N VAL A 177 -12.52 -12.07 0.29
CA VAL A 177 -12.40 -11.30 -0.95
C VAL A 177 -11.00 -11.41 -1.53
N TYR A 178 -9.97 -11.36 -0.67
CA TYR A 178 -8.59 -11.49 -1.12
C TYR A 178 -8.26 -12.90 -1.56
N ARG A 179 -8.82 -13.93 -0.93
CA ARG A 179 -8.65 -15.33 -1.35
C ARG A 179 -9.07 -15.51 -2.81
N GLU A 180 -10.30 -15.10 -3.13
CA GLU A 180 -10.83 -15.17 -4.49
C GLU A 180 -10.01 -14.31 -5.47
N ALA A 181 -9.72 -13.06 -5.10
CA ALA A 181 -8.97 -12.16 -5.98
C ALA A 181 -7.54 -12.67 -6.27
N VAL A 182 -6.85 -13.21 -5.27
CA VAL A 182 -5.48 -13.72 -5.43
C VAL A 182 -5.47 -15.00 -6.26
N GLU A 183 -6.46 -15.88 -6.14
CA GLU A 183 -6.59 -17.06 -7.02
C GLU A 183 -6.67 -16.65 -8.49
N ARG A 184 -7.50 -15.65 -8.81
CA ARG A 184 -7.62 -15.10 -10.17
C ARG A 184 -6.33 -14.43 -10.63
N ILE A 185 -5.71 -13.60 -9.80
CA ILE A 185 -4.42 -12.95 -10.11
C ILE A 185 -3.34 -14.01 -10.36
N LYS A 186 -3.30 -15.09 -9.57
CA LYS A 186 -2.33 -16.17 -9.74
C LYS A 186 -2.51 -16.87 -11.08
N ALA A 187 -3.75 -17.18 -11.46
CA ALA A 187 -4.08 -17.75 -12.77
C ALA A 187 -3.69 -16.82 -13.92
N PHE A 188 -4.00 -15.53 -13.81
CA PHE A 188 -3.59 -14.49 -14.77
C PHE A 188 -2.07 -14.40 -14.90
N CYS A 189 -1.34 -14.28 -13.80
CA CYS A 189 0.12 -14.19 -13.80
C CYS A 189 0.77 -15.42 -14.45
N GLN A 190 0.27 -16.62 -14.17
CA GLN A 190 0.73 -17.86 -14.81
C GLN A 190 0.42 -17.87 -16.31
N ARG A 191 -0.79 -17.43 -16.69
CA ARG A 191 -1.22 -17.37 -18.08
C ARG A 191 -0.34 -16.43 -18.91
N HIS A 192 0.10 -15.30 -18.37
CA HIS A 192 0.93 -14.30 -19.07
C HIS A 192 2.44 -14.50 -18.92
N ALA A 193 2.88 -15.49 -18.12
CA ALA A 193 4.29 -15.74 -17.91
C ALA A 193 5.04 -15.97 -19.24
N ALA A 194 6.24 -15.40 -19.34
CA ALA A 194 7.15 -15.69 -20.43
C ALA A 194 7.72 -17.11 -20.24
N VAL A 195 7.65 -17.94 -21.27
CA VAL A 195 8.30 -19.26 -21.25
C VAL A 195 9.81 -19.03 -21.38
N TRP A 196 10.56 -19.23 -20.30
CA TRP A 196 12.02 -19.28 -20.41
C TRP A 196 12.42 -20.63 -20.99
N PRO A 197 13.23 -20.72 -22.06
CA PRO A 197 13.72 -22.00 -22.53
C PRO A 197 14.52 -22.67 -21.42
N GLN A 198 14.08 -23.84 -20.97
CA GLN A 198 14.89 -24.69 -20.10
C GLN A 198 16.25 -24.87 -20.80
N ARG A 199 17.35 -24.45 -20.16
CA ARG A 199 18.69 -24.79 -20.66
C ARG A 199 18.81 -26.30 -20.61
N VAL A 200 18.57 -26.96 -21.74
CA VAL A 200 18.97 -28.33 -21.97
C VAL A 200 20.49 -28.34 -21.83
N HIS A 201 21.00 -28.75 -20.68
CA HIS A 201 22.41 -29.07 -20.54
C HIS A 201 22.61 -30.35 -21.33
N SER A 202 23.04 -30.22 -22.59
CA SER A 202 23.56 -31.33 -23.36
C SER A 202 24.82 -31.83 -22.67
N ALA A 203 24.68 -32.91 -21.90
CA ALA A 203 25.81 -33.68 -21.42
C ALA A 203 26.52 -34.28 -22.65
N THR A 204 27.69 -33.74 -22.97
CA THR A 204 28.62 -34.25 -23.96
C THR A 204 29.07 -35.66 -23.54
N GLY A 205 28.52 -36.67 -24.22
CA GLY A 205 28.98 -38.05 -24.17
C GLY A 205 30.30 -38.22 -24.92
N VAL A 206 31.36 -38.43 -24.13
CA VAL A 206 32.70 -38.96 -24.42
C VAL A 206 32.82 -39.76 -25.73
N ARG A 207 33.74 -39.36 -26.63
CA ARG A 207 34.32 -40.26 -27.64
C ARG A 207 35.60 -40.89 -27.09
N GLN A 208 35.59 -42.21 -26.97
CA GLN A 208 36.80 -43.03 -26.89
C GLN A 208 37.60 -42.89 -28.18
N HIS A 209 38.91 -42.71 -28.06
CA HIS A 209 39.86 -43.02 -29.14
C HIS A 209 40.88 -44.01 -28.59
N ASP A 210 40.64 -45.29 -28.89
CA ASP A 210 41.69 -46.30 -29.06
C ASP A 210 42.29 -46.15 -30.46
N ALA A 211 43.61 -46.29 -30.56
CA ALA A 211 44.31 -47.19 -31.49
C ALA A 211 45.72 -46.66 -31.81
N SER A 212 46.70 -47.30 -31.18
CA SER A 212 48.03 -47.58 -31.73
C SER A 212 47.99 -48.10 -33.17
N ARG A 213 48.87 -47.61 -34.06
CA ARG A 213 49.72 -48.39 -34.99
C ARG A 213 50.44 -47.49 -36.01
N ALA A 214 51.72 -47.84 -36.22
CA ALA A 214 52.68 -47.46 -37.27
C ALA A 214 53.28 -46.05 -37.21
#